data_AF-A0A964UZJ5-F1
#
_entry.id   AF-A0A964UZJ5-F1
#
_cell.length_a   1.000
_cell.length_b   1.000
_cell.length_c   1.000
_cell.angle_alpha   90.00
_cell.angle_beta   90.00
_cell.angle_gamma   90.00
#
_symmetry.space_group_name_H-M   'P 1'
#
loop_
_entity.id
_entity.type
_entity.pdbx_description
1 polymer ?
#
loop_
_entity_poly.entity_id
_entity_poly.type
_entity_poly.pdbx_seq_one_letter_code
_entity_poly.pdbx_strand_id
1 'polypeptide(L)'
;VAHRVTCLQDPKMKGIPFHMLRTDIAGNISKRLSLSGIQIPRYGGACPRWNIHSAFMLPGKIHCALSKMPDGERYVCIARTIEKGIGRHGIYRSILSIGLGCQAKYAKDFVYADSLNLKDENAAVAIGVNCRTCPRMDCQQRAFPPINKNIDINLDVRGASPYVSN
;
A
#
# COMPACT_ATOMS: atom_id res chain seq x y z
N VAL A 1 -4.86 9.78 15.67
CA VAL A 1 -4.41 8.41 16.05
C VAL A 1 -3.27 7.90 15.15
N ALA A 2 -3.49 7.59 13.88
CA ALA A 2 -2.47 7.01 12.97
C ALA A 2 -1.12 7.74 12.98
N HIS A 3 -1.12 9.08 12.97
CA HIS A 3 0.11 9.88 13.05
C HIS A 3 0.89 9.69 14.35
N ARG A 4 0.20 9.51 15.47
CA ARG A 4 0.86 9.39 16.78
C ARG A 4 1.50 8.02 16.93
N VAL A 5 0.82 6.96 16.48
CA VAL A 5 1.34 5.58 16.60
C VAL A 5 2.61 5.38 15.77
N THR A 6 2.80 6.12 14.67
CA THR A 6 4.06 6.14 13.92
C THR A 6 5.20 6.89 14.61
N CYS A 7 5.00 7.44 15.81
CA CYS A 7 6.04 8.20 16.52
C CYS A 7 6.37 7.60 17.89
N LEU A 8 5.84 6.42 18.23
CA LEU A 8 6.06 5.75 19.52
C LEU A 8 7.42 5.04 19.54
N GLN A 9 8.52 5.80 19.46
CA GLN A 9 9.89 5.29 19.40
C GLN A 9 10.74 5.75 20.59
N ASP A 10 10.10 5.91 21.76
CA ASP A 10 10.84 6.13 23.01
C ASP A 10 11.80 4.94 23.25
N PRO A 11 13.12 5.18 23.44
CA PRO A 11 14.09 4.11 23.67
C PRO A 11 13.73 3.16 24.81
N LYS A 12 13.04 3.65 25.86
CA LYS A 12 12.65 2.86 27.03
C LYS A 12 11.34 2.09 26.82
N MET A 13 10.46 2.57 25.93
CA MET A 13 9.16 1.97 25.65
C MET A 13 8.82 2.07 24.16
N LYS A 14 9.48 1.24 23.35
CA LYS A 14 9.26 1.21 21.90
C LYS A 14 7.91 0.57 21.58
N GLY A 15 7.10 1.28 20.82
CA GLY A 15 5.93 0.71 20.15
C GLY A 15 6.30 0.01 18.85
N ILE A 16 5.31 -0.64 18.23
CA ILE A 16 5.44 -1.27 16.92
C ILE A 16 5.88 -0.22 15.87
N PRO A 17 6.90 -0.51 15.04
CA PRO A 17 7.35 0.39 13.99
C PRO A 17 6.33 0.39 12.83
N PHE A 18 5.42 1.35 12.85
CA PHE A 18 4.43 1.54 11.80
C PHE A 18 4.94 2.40 10.64
N HIS A 19 4.40 2.18 9.45
CA HIS A 19 4.36 3.16 8.37
C HIS A 19 2.96 3.77 8.26
N MET A 20 2.87 5.01 7.83
CA MET A 20 1.63 5.72 7.53
C MET A 20 1.71 6.43 6.19
N LEU A 21 0.64 6.31 5.43
CA LEU A 21 0.43 7.03 4.18
C LEU A 21 -0.90 7.74 4.21
N ARG A 22 -0.99 8.87 3.49
CA ARG A 22 -2.26 9.53 3.20
C ARG A 22 -2.35 9.86 1.72
N THR A 23 -3.38 9.37 1.06
CA THR A 23 -3.59 9.58 -0.36
C THR A 23 -4.98 10.10 -0.69
N ASP A 24 -5.14 10.74 -1.85
CA ASP A 24 -6.42 11.06 -2.44
C ASP A 24 -6.85 9.99 -3.47
N ILE A 25 -8.02 10.18 -4.09
CA ILE A 25 -8.56 9.24 -5.08
C ILE A 25 -7.70 9.15 -6.35
N ALA A 26 -6.94 10.20 -6.69
CA ALA A 26 -6.03 10.20 -7.82
C ALA A 26 -4.70 9.49 -7.52
N GLY A 27 -4.50 9.04 -6.27
CA GLY A 27 -3.28 8.37 -5.84
C GLY A 27 -2.16 9.32 -5.44
N ASN A 28 -2.42 10.63 -5.33
CA ASN A 28 -1.41 11.57 -4.83
C ASN A 28 -1.19 11.31 -3.35
N ILE A 29 0.07 11.13 -2.95
CA ILE A 29 0.42 10.88 -1.56
C ILE A 29 0.80 12.21 -0.90
N SER A 30 -0.07 12.68 0.00
CA SER A 30 0.08 13.96 0.71
C SER A 30 0.79 13.85 2.06
N LYS A 31 0.98 12.62 2.58
CA LYS A 31 1.73 12.39 3.83
C LYS A 31 2.38 11.01 3.82
N ARG A 32 3.63 10.93 4.28
CA ARG A 32 4.46 9.73 4.32
C ARG A 32 5.22 9.69 5.63
N LEU A 33 5.12 8.58 6.36
CA LEU A 33 5.94 8.27 7.53
C LEU A 33 6.30 6.79 7.41
N SER A 34 7.57 6.42 7.53
CA SER A 34 7.97 5.01 7.46
C SER A 34 8.98 4.69 8.54
N LEU A 35 8.58 3.82 9.48
CA LEU A 35 9.48 3.14 10.42
C LEU A 35 9.47 1.62 10.24
N SER A 36 8.44 1.07 9.59
CA SER A 36 8.30 -0.37 9.37
C SER A 36 9.34 -0.99 8.42
N GLY A 37 10.13 -0.18 7.73
CA GLY A 37 11.04 -0.62 6.67
C GLY A 37 10.41 -0.66 5.27
N ILE A 38 9.08 -0.56 5.13
CA ILE A 38 8.46 -0.50 3.80
C ILE A 38 8.95 0.74 3.04
N GLN A 39 9.31 0.54 1.78
CA GLN A 39 9.69 1.62 0.88
C GLN A 39 8.46 2.33 0.33
N ILE A 40 8.30 3.60 0.69
CA ILE A 40 7.23 4.45 0.17
C ILE A 40 7.78 5.28 -0.99
N PRO A 41 7.11 5.32 -2.17
CA PRO A 41 7.56 6.14 -3.28
C PRO A 41 7.57 7.63 -2.91
N ARG A 42 8.72 8.28 -3.10
CA ARG A 42 8.82 9.75 -3.03
C ARG A 42 8.26 10.41 -4.28
N TYR A 43 8.57 9.82 -5.44
CA TYR A 43 8.18 10.29 -6.75
C TYR A 43 7.44 9.19 -7.53
N GLY A 44 6.54 9.61 -8.42
CA GLY A 44 5.64 8.71 -9.15
C GLY A 44 4.48 8.19 -8.29
N GLY A 45 3.57 7.45 -8.93
CA GLY A 45 2.45 6.81 -8.25
C GLY A 45 2.89 5.58 -7.45
N ALA A 46 2.22 5.33 -6.33
CA ALA A 46 2.34 4.06 -5.62
C ALA A 46 1.73 2.90 -6.42
N CYS A 47 2.09 1.68 -6.05
CA CYS A 47 1.51 0.50 -6.65
C CYS A 47 -0.02 0.51 -6.43
N PRO A 48 -0.83 0.40 -7.50
CA PRO A 48 -2.29 0.45 -7.40
C PRO A 48 -2.88 -0.73 -6.60
N ARG A 49 -2.11 -1.81 -6.43
CA ARG A 49 -2.49 -2.98 -5.61
C ARG A 49 -2.44 -2.71 -4.11
N TRP A 50 -1.94 -1.55 -3.66
CA TRP A 50 -1.95 -1.19 -2.24
C TRP A 50 -3.39 -0.98 -1.77
N ASN A 51 -3.75 -1.57 -0.62
CA ASN A 51 -5.10 -1.47 -0.05
C ASN A 51 -5.52 -0.03 0.31
N ILE A 52 -4.57 0.91 0.36
CA ILE A 52 -4.87 2.33 0.51
C ILE A 52 -5.74 2.88 -0.63
N HIS A 53 -5.61 2.33 -1.84
CA HIS A 53 -6.43 2.72 -2.99
C HIS A 53 -7.78 1.99 -2.99
N SER A 54 -7.81 0.69 -2.65
CA SER A 54 -9.07 -0.06 -2.57
C SER A 54 -10.00 0.47 -1.46
N ALA A 55 -9.47 1.15 -0.45
CA ALA A 55 -10.27 1.77 0.59
C ALA A 55 -11.30 2.79 0.08
N PHE A 56 -11.06 3.41 -1.08
CA PHE A 56 -12.05 4.31 -1.70
C PHE A 56 -13.30 3.59 -2.23
N MET A 57 -13.22 2.27 -2.47
CA MET A 57 -14.38 1.50 -2.96
C MET A 57 -15.46 1.32 -1.89
N LEU A 58 -15.07 1.26 -0.61
CA LEU A 58 -16.01 1.19 0.52
C LEU A 58 -15.63 2.26 1.54
N PRO A 59 -16.06 3.53 1.33
CA PRO A 59 -15.70 4.63 2.20
C PRO A 59 -16.11 4.38 3.67
N GLY A 60 -15.28 4.84 4.61
CA GLY A 60 -15.54 4.76 6.04
C GLY A 60 -15.33 3.38 6.67
N LYS A 61 -15.16 2.30 5.89
CA LYS A 61 -14.81 0.96 6.39
C LYS A 61 -13.29 0.78 6.48
N ILE A 62 -12.84 -0.05 7.42
CA ILE A 62 -11.43 -0.43 7.55
C ILE A 62 -11.17 -1.64 6.63
N HIS A 63 -10.19 -1.49 5.75
CA HIS A 63 -9.74 -2.52 4.83
C HIS A 63 -8.42 -3.10 5.30
N CYS A 64 -8.44 -4.36 5.74
CA CYS A 64 -7.24 -5.09 6.13
C CYS A 64 -6.66 -5.84 4.92
N ALA A 65 -5.35 -5.85 4.78
CA ALA A 65 -4.67 -6.62 3.75
C ALA A 65 -3.30 -7.09 4.24
N LEU A 66 -2.94 -8.33 3.90
CA LEU A 66 -1.58 -8.82 3.98
C LEU A 66 -0.88 -8.48 2.66
N SER A 67 0.22 -7.73 2.71
CA SER A 67 0.96 -7.28 1.54
C SER A 67 2.34 -7.90 1.50
N LYS A 68 2.78 -8.40 0.34
CA LYS A 68 4.12 -8.97 0.14
C LYS A 68 4.94 -8.10 -0.82
N MET A 69 6.04 -7.54 -0.31
CA MET A 69 6.98 -6.75 -1.10
C MET A 69 7.84 -7.64 -2.01
N PRO A 70 8.51 -7.07 -3.04
CA PRO A 70 9.34 -7.85 -3.95
C PRO A 70 10.56 -8.52 -3.31
N ASP A 71 11.02 -8.00 -2.16
CA ASP A 71 12.07 -8.59 -1.31
C ASP A 71 11.56 -9.80 -0.49
N GLY A 72 10.26 -10.10 -0.54
CA GLY A 72 9.63 -11.20 0.19
C GLY A 72 9.05 -10.82 1.54
N GLU A 73 9.37 -9.63 2.06
CA GLU A 73 8.88 -9.14 3.34
C GLU A 73 7.35 -8.96 3.31
N ARG A 74 6.70 -9.41 4.40
CA ARG A 74 5.24 -9.37 4.56
C ARG A 74 4.85 -8.27 5.54
N TYR A 75 3.80 -7.54 5.20
CA TYR A 75 3.27 -6.43 5.97
C TYR A 75 1.78 -6.60 6.20
N VAL A 76 1.34 -6.41 7.43
CA VAL A 76 -0.08 -6.24 7.73
C VAL A 76 -0.42 -4.76 7.58
N CYS A 77 -1.33 -4.46 6.68
CA CYS A 77 -1.72 -3.10 6.33
C CYS A 77 -3.22 -2.92 6.55
N ILE A 78 -3.61 -1.77 7.09
CA ILE A 78 -4.99 -1.30 7.12
C ILE A 78 -5.12 -0.01 6.35
N ALA A 79 -6.29 0.22 5.77
CA ALA A 79 -6.64 1.49 5.17
C ALA A 79 -8.09 1.88 5.47
N ARG A 80 -8.34 3.17 5.66
CA ARG A 80 -9.68 3.72 5.87
C ARG A 80 -9.76 5.11 5.26
N THR A 81 -10.88 5.41 4.59
CA THR A 81 -11.13 6.77 4.13
C THR A 81 -11.66 7.67 5.24
N ILE A 82 -11.31 8.94 5.15
CA ILE A 82 -11.78 10.03 5.98
C ILE A 82 -12.25 11.17 5.10
N GLU A 83 -13.27 11.88 5.55
CA GLU A 83 -13.66 13.14 4.94
C GLU A 83 -12.80 14.27 5.50
N LYS A 84 -12.30 15.13 4.60
CA LYS A 84 -11.55 16.34 4.91
C LYS A 84 -12.32 17.54 4.37
N GLY A 85 -12.53 18.52 5.23
CA GLY A 85 -13.18 19.78 4.88
C GLY A 85 -14.08 20.25 6.02
N ILE A 86 -14.51 21.51 5.93
CA ILE A 86 -15.51 22.06 6.86
C ILE A 86 -16.88 21.64 6.35
N GLY A 87 -17.70 21.05 7.21
CA GLY A 87 -19.08 20.70 6.87
C GLY A 87 -19.92 21.98 6.70
N ARG A 88 -20.21 22.35 5.45
CA ARG A 88 -21.18 23.39 5.10
C ARG A 88 -22.14 22.86 4.05
N HIS A 89 -23.37 23.35 4.07
CA HIS A 89 -24.37 23.02 3.07
C HIS A 89 -23.85 23.39 1.67
N GLY A 90 -23.97 22.47 0.70
CA GLY A 90 -23.55 22.67 -0.68
C GLY A 90 -22.04 22.59 -0.97
N ILE A 91 -21.17 22.31 0.01
CA ILE A 91 -19.72 22.18 -0.22
C ILE A 91 -19.30 20.72 -0.37
N TYR A 92 -18.57 20.42 -1.45
CA TYR A 92 -17.93 19.12 -1.68
C TYR A 92 -16.83 18.85 -0.64
N ARG A 93 -16.92 17.71 0.06
CA ARG A 93 -15.89 17.25 0.99
C ARG A 93 -14.86 16.41 0.25
N SER A 94 -13.58 16.70 0.46
CA SER A 94 -12.52 15.87 -0.12
C SER A 94 -12.39 14.58 0.68
N ILE A 95 -12.38 13.43 0.01
CA ILE A 95 -12.13 12.14 0.66
C ILE A 95 -10.64 11.80 0.53
N LEU A 96 -10.02 11.43 1.65
CA LEU A 96 -8.65 10.94 1.70
C LEU A 96 -8.63 9.54 2.29
N SER A 97 -7.71 8.70 1.84
CA SER A 97 -7.45 7.39 2.44
C SER A 97 -6.20 7.46 3.31
N ILE A 98 -6.30 6.97 4.55
CA ILE A 98 -5.18 6.81 5.46
C ILE A 98 -4.81 5.32 5.50
N GLY A 99 -3.58 5.01 5.11
CA GLY A 99 -2.97 3.69 5.27
C GLY A 99 -2.07 3.65 6.50
N LEU A 100 -2.11 2.56 7.24
CA LEU A 100 -1.23 2.26 8.37
C LEU A 100 -0.82 0.79 8.29
N GLY A 101 0.45 0.46 8.52
CA GLY A 101 0.87 -0.93 8.54
C GLY A 101 2.20 -1.18 9.22
N CYS A 102 2.48 -2.44 9.50
CA CYS A 102 3.72 -2.89 10.14
C CYS A 102 4.16 -4.23 9.53
N GLN A 103 5.39 -4.65 9.81
CA GLN A 103 5.84 -5.99 9.43
C GLN A 103 4.96 -7.06 10.08
N ALA A 104 4.74 -8.17 9.37
CA ALA A 104 3.89 -9.27 9.82
C ALA A 104 4.37 -9.90 11.14
N LYS A 105 5.65 -9.76 11.51
CA LYS A 105 6.18 -10.20 12.81
C LYS A 105 5.50 -9.53 14.03
N TYR A 106 4.91 -8.35 13.84
CA TYR A 106 4.16 -7.62 14.87
C TYR A 106 2.66 -7.89 14.83
N ALA A 107 2.19 -8.80 13.98
CA ALA A 107 0.76 -9.06 13.77
C ALA A 107 0.01 -9.45 15.06
N LYS A 108 0.66 -10.19 15.96
CA LYS A 108 0.09 -10.62 17.25
C LYS A 108 -0.37 -9.44 18.14
N ASP A 109 0.25 -8.27 17.96
CA ASP A 109 0.00 -7.08 18.76
C ASP A 109 -0.87 -6.06 17.99
N PHE A 110 -1.48 -6.50 16.87
CA PHE A 110 -2.26 -5.67 15.97
C PHE A 110 -3.58 -6.35 15.62
N VAL A 111 -4.67 -6.00 16.33
CA VAL A 111 -6.01 -6.61 16.23
C VAL A 111 -6.55 -6.79 14.80
N TYR A 112 -6.15 -5.92 13.87
CA TYR A 112 -6.59 -6.02 12.48
C TYR A 112 -5.96 -7.21 11.73
N ALA A 113 -4.90 -7.79 12.26
CA ALA A 113 -4.30 -9.02 11.75
C ALA A 113 -5.14 -10.27 12.02
N ASP A 114 -6.03 -10.25 13.03
CA ASP A 114 -6.86 -11.41 13.39
C ASP A 114 -7.79 -11.84 12.26
N SER A 115 -8.17 -10.89 11.40
CA SER A 115 -8.98 -11.13 10.20
C SER A 115 -8.20 -11.72 9.02
N LEU A 116 -6.87 -11.84 9.12
CA LEU A 116 -5.99 -12.24 8.02
C LEU A 116 -5.42 -13.64 8.24
N ASN A 117 -5.40 -14.44 7.18
CA ASN A 117 -4.69 -15.71 7.19
C ASN A 117 -3.18 -15.49 6.99
N LEU A 118 -2.44 -15.32 8.09
CA LEU A 118 -0.99 -15.06 8.05
C LEU A 118 -0.15 -16.28 7.66
N LYS A 119 -0.70 -17.49 7.79
CA LYS A 119 0.00 -18.75 7.51
C LYS A 119 -0.02 -19.11 6.03
N ASP A 120 -1.08 -18.74 5.33
CA ASP A 120 -1.18 -18.97 3.88
C ASP A 120 -0.27 -18.01 3.11
N GLU A 121 0.65 -18.57 2.33
CA GLU A 121 1.57 -17.79 1.50
C GLU A 121 0.87 -17.07 0.34
N ASN A 122 -0.26 -17.61 -0.11
CA ASN A 122 -1.04 -17.09 -1.23
C ASN A 122 -2.02 -15.99 -0.80
N ALA A 123 -2.30 -15.87 0.51
CA ALA A 123 -3.16 -14.84 1.05
C ALA A 123 -2.55 -13.42 0.93
N ALA A 124 -1.23 -13.32 0.80
CA ALA A 124 -0.55 -12.04 0.69
C ALA A 124 -0.63 -11.46 -0.72
N VAL A 125 -1.18 -10.25 -0.84
CA VAL A 125 -1.21 -9.51 -2.10
C VAL A 125 0.21 -9.10 -2.49
N ALA A 126 0.69 -9.62 -3.62
CA ALA A 126 1.96 -9.24 -4.20
C ALA A 126 1.96 -7.77 -4.65
N ILE A 127 2.67 -6.92 -3.91
CA ILE A 127 2.79 -5.48 -4.19
C ILE A 127 4.22 -5.10 -4.59
N GLY A 128 4.40 -3.85 -5.00
CA GLY A 128 5.69 -3.20 -5.20
C GLY A 128 5.65 -1.75 -4.71
N VAL A 129 6.76 -1.02 -4.85
CA VAL A 129 6.83 0.41 -4.49
C VAL A 129 6.10 1.27 -5.53
N ASN A 130 6.52 1.15 -6.80
CA ASN A 130 5.90 1.76 -7.97
C ASN A 130 6.20 0.89 -9.20
N CYS A 131 5.47 1.08 -10.31
CA CYS A 131 5.64 0.23 -11.50
C CYS A 131 7.05 0.31 -12.11
N ARG A 132 7.67 1.50 -12.11
CA ARG A 132 8.98 1.74 -12.74
C ARG A 132 10.13 1.04 -12.04
N THR A 133 10.05 0.80 -10.73
CA THR A 133 11.08 0.09 -9.95
C THR A 133 10.68 -1.32 -9.57
N CYS A 134 9.41 -1.72 -9.79
CA CYS A 134 8.95 -3.05 -9.43
C CYS A 134 9.51 -4.12 -10.39
N PRO A 135 10.17 -5.17 -9.89
CA PRO A 135 10.77 -6.21 -10.73
C PRO A 135 9.77 -7.29 -11.22
N ARG A 136 8.55 -7.32 -10.68
CA ARG A 136 7.52 -8.35 -10.93
C ARG A 136 7.05 -8.34 -12.39
N MET A 137 7.15 -9.46 -13.08
CA MET A 137 6.72 -9.57 -14.48
C MET A 137 5.28 -10.09 -14.59
N ASP A 138 4.79 -10.82 -13.61
CA ASP A 138 3.43 -11.37 -13.54
C ASP A 138 2.32 -10.37 -13.11
N CYS A 139 2.54 -9.05 -13.23
CA CYS A 139 1.63 -8.04 -12.69
C CYS A 139 0.64 -7.50 -13.73
N GLN A 140 -0.63 -7.89 -13.63
CA GLN A 140 -1.71 -7.40 -14.51
C GLN A 140 -2.03 -5.91 -14.34
N GLN A 141 -1.77 -5.33 -13.16
CA GLN A 141 -2.00 -3.90 -12.89
C GLN A 141 -0.79 -3.02 -13.22
N ARG A 142 0.20 -3.53 -13.96
CA ARG A 142 1.39 -2.77 -14.31
C ARG A 142 1.04 -1.64 -15.28
N ALA A 143 1.20 -0.40 -14.81
CA ALA A 143 0.89 0.81 -15.59
C ALA A 143 2.09 1.39 -16.37
N PHE A 144 3.32 1.10 -15.93
CA PHE A 144 4.54 1.61 -16.58
C PHE A 144 5.59 0.50 -16.69
N PRO A 145 6.47 0.57 -17.71
CA PRO A 145 7.58 -0.38 -17.84
C PRO A 145 8.60 -0.17 -16.72
N PRO A 146 9.25 -1.26 -16.27
CA PRO A 146 10.37 -1.16 -15.32
C PRO A 146 11.59 -0.52 -15.99
N ILE A 147 12.25 0.43 -15.31
CA ILE A 147 13.41 1.16 -15.85
C ILE A 147 14.62 0.24 -16.03
N ASN A 148 14.76 -0.76 -15.16
CA ASN A 148 15.94 -1.63 -15.11
C ASN A 148 15.78 -2.93 -15.91
N LYS A 149 14.85 -2.99 -16.88
CA LYS A 149 14.71 -4.15 -17.76
C LYS A 149 14.47 -3.71 -19.20
N ASN A 150 14.99 -4.50 -20.13
CA ASN A 150 14.64 -4.38 -21.53
C ASN A 150 13.19 -4.86 -21.72
N ILE A 151 12.44 -4.11 -22.51
CA ILE A 151 11.08 -4.48 -22.91
C ILE A 151 11.23 -5.26 -24.20
N ASP A 152 10.98 -6.56 -24.15
CA ASP A 152 10.84 -7.38 -25.35
C ASP A 152 9.36 -7.39 -25.75
N ILE A 153 9.05 -7.01 -26.98
CA ILE A 153 7.65 -6.95 -27.45
C ILE A 153 7.47 -8.03 -28.49
N ASN A 154 6.80 -9.11 -28.08
CA ASN A 154 6.35 -10.15 -28.99
C ASN A 154 4.89 -9.86 -29.41
N LEU A 155 4.68 -9.61 -30.71
CA LEU A 155 3.37 -9.26 -31.26
C LEU A 155 2.38 -10.44 -31.24
N ASP A 156 2.88 -11.67 -31.17
CA ASP A 156 2.07 -12.89 -31.19
C ASP A 156 1.65 -13.34 -29.77
N VAL A 157 2.22 -12.73 -28.73
CA VAL A 157 1.99 -13.13 -27.33
C VAL A 157 1.31 -12.00 -26.56
N ARG A 158 0.16 -12.31 -25.95
CA ARG A 158 -0.50 -11.44 -24.98
C ARG A 158 -0.09 -11.79 -23.56
N GLY A 159 0.89 -11.07 -23.02
CA GLY A 159 1.31 -11.27 -21.63
C GLY A 159 0.40 -10.57 -20.60
N ALA A 160 0.80 -10.63 -19.33
CA ALA A 160 -0.01 -10.12 -18.22
C ALA A 160 -0.28 -8.61 -18.27
N SER A 161 0.62 -7.85 -18.90
CA SER A 161 0.47 -6.41 -19.14
C SER A 161 1.21 -6.02 -20.42
N PRO A 162 0.99 -4.81 -20.98
CA PRO A 162 1.67 -4.37 -22.21
C PRO A 162 3.21 -4.36 -22.13
N TYR A 163 3.77 -4.38 -20.93
CA TYR A 163 5.22 -4.29 -20.69
C TYR A 163 5.84 -5.61 -20.23
N VAL A 164 5.07 -6.69 -20.32
CA VAL A 164 5.47 -8.02 -19.89
C VAL A 164 5.00 -9.00 -20.94
N SER A 165 5.92 -9.44 -21.76
CA SER A 165 5.85 -10.66 -22.56
C SER A 165 6.48 -11.78 -21.72
N ASN A 166 5.81 -12.93 -21.65
CA ASN A 166 6.38 -14.16 -21.08
C ASN A 166 7.10 -14.93 -22.19
#